data_AF-A0A7C3Y5L1-F1
#
_entry.id   AF-A0A7C3Y5L1-F1
#
_cell.length_a   1.000
_cell.length_b   1.000
_cell.length_c   1.000
_cell.angle_alpha   90.00
_cell.angle_beta   90.00
_cell.angle_gamma   90.00
#
_symmetry.space_group_name_H-M   'P 1'
#
loop_
_entity.id
_entity.type
_entity.pdbx_description
1 polymer ?
#
loop_
_entity_poly.entity_id
_entity_poly.type
_entity_poly.pdbx_seq_one_letter_code
_entity_poly.pdbx_strand_id
1 'polypeptide(L)' 'MRTTVTIKDDLFREAKRLSGAKTIKDTVEIALEEYVRKRRARKLMDWEGKVDLAFSLEELLRRRRDDVPH' A
#
# COMPACT_ATOMS: atom_id res chain seq x y z
N MET A 1 -13.36 3.54 -17.93
CA MET A 1 -12.89 3.51 -19.33
C MET A 1 -13.02 2.09 -19.85
N ARG A 2 -13.52 1.86 -21.07
CA ARG A 2 -13.49 0.54 -21.71
C ARG A 2 -12.23 0.46 -22.58
N THR A 3 -11.39 -0.52 -22.31
CA THR A 3 -10.09 -0.68 -22.96
C THR A 3 -9.82 -2.15 -23.19
N THR A 4 -9.21 -2.48 -24.33
CA THR A 4 -8.70 -3.82 -24.62
C THR A 4 -7.21 -3.84 -24.29
N VAL A 5 -6.78 -4.77 -23.44
CA VAL A 5 -5.38 -4.94 -23.04
C VAL A 5 -5.01 -6.42 -23.10
N THR A 6 -3.77 -6.70 -23.51
CA THR A 6 -3.22 -8.07 -23.51
C THR A 6 -2.49 -8.29 -22.20
N ILE A 7 -2.89 -9.30 -21.43
CA ILE A 7 -2.32 -9.64 -20.12
C ILE A 7 -1.85 -11.10 -20.18
N LYS A 8 -0.72 -11.40 -19.53
CA LYS A 8 -0.27 -12.80 -19.40
C LYS A 8 -1.25 -13.59 -18.52
N ASP A 9 -1.66 -14.76 -18.99
CA ASP A 9 -2.72 -15.56 -18.36
C ASP A 9 -2.30 -16.11 -16.98
N ASP A 10 -1.04 -16.52 -16.83
CA ASP A 10 -0.45 -16.96 -15.57
C ASP A 10 -0.56 -15.88 -14.48
N LEU A 11 -0.14 -14.66 -14.81
CA LEU A 11 -0.18 -13.50 -13.91
C LEU A 11 -1.62 -13.14 -13.54
N PHE A 12 -2.53 -13.16 -14.50
CA PHE A 12 -3.94 -12.85 -14.25
C PHE A 12 -4.60 -13.87 -13.33
N ARG A 13 -4.35 -15.17 -13.55
CA ARG A 13 -4.86 -16.24 -12.68
C ARG A 13 -4.33 -16.13 -11.26
N GLU A 14 -3.06 -15.82 -11.11
CA GLU A 14 -2.45 -15.60 -9.80
C GLU A 14 -3.06 -14.38 -9.11
N ALA A 15 -3.17 -13.24 -9.80
CA ALA A 15 -3.80 -12.04 -9.26
C ALA A 15 -5.26 -12.28 -8.86
N LYS A 16 -6.03 -13.03 -9.67
CA LYS A 16 -7.41 -13.40 -9.36
C LYS A 16 -7.51 -14.29 -8.12
N ARG A 17 -6.62 -15.28 -8.01
CA ARG A 17 -6.56 -16.18 -6.84
C ARG A 17 -6.21 -15.44 -5.56
N LEU A 18 -5.23 -14.54 -5.61
CA LEU A 18 -4.77 -13.76 -4.46
C LEU A 18 -5.79 -12.69 -4.04
N SER A 19 -6.47 -12.07 -5.00
CA SER A 19 -7.47 -11.03 -4.72
C SER A 19 -8.83 -11.58 -4.31
N GLY A 20 -9.14 -12.85 -4.60
CA GLY A 20 -10.48 -13.43 -4.40
C GLY A 20 -11.56 -12.82 -5.30
N ALA A 21 -11.15 -12.06 -6.33
CA ALA A 21 -12.05 -11.34 -7.21
C ALA A 21 -12.89 -12.28 -8.10
N LYS A 22 -14.18 -11.98 -8.22
CA LYS A 22 -15.11 -12.78 -9.04
C LYS A 22 -14.96 -12.46 -10.53
N THR A 23 -14.79 -11.18 -10.86
CA THR A 23 -14.75 -10.70 -12.25
C THR A 23 -13.35 -10.27 -12.69
N ILE A 24 -13.15 -10.21 -14.01
CA ILE A 24 -11.92 -9.69 -14.62
C ILE A 24 -11.73 -8.21 -14.25
N LYS A 25 -12.82 -7.44 -14.28
CA LYS A 25 -12.81 -6.02 -13.91
C LYS A 25 -12.29 -5.82 -12.48
N ASP A 26 -12.86 -6.54 -11.52
CA ASP A 26 -12.49 -6.37 -10.11
C ASP A 26 -11.03 -6.79 -9.86
N THR A 27 -10.58 -7.86 -10.52
CA THR A 27 -9.18 -8.32 -10.42
C THR A 27 -8.22 -7.21 -10.89
N VAL A 28 -8.55 -6.54 -12.00
CA VAL A 28 -7.73 -5.47 -12.56
C VAL A 28 -7.79 -4.21 -11.70
N GLU A 29 -8.97 -3.83 -11.19
CA GLU A 29 -9.12 -2.65 -10.32
C GLU A 29 -8.32 -2.83 -9.02
N ILE A 30 -8.47 -3.97 -8.34
CA ILE A 30 -7.72 -4.29 -7.11
C ILE A 30 -6.21 -4.26 -7.37
N ALA A 31 -5.75 -4.86 -8.46
CA ALA A 31 -4.33 -4.88 -8.80
C ALA A 31 -3.76 -3.47 -9.03
N LEU A 32 -4.52 -2.60 -9.71
CA LEU A 32 -4.12 -1.22 -9.98
C LEU A 32 -4.13 -0.37 -8.71
N GLU A 33 -5.15 -0.50 -7.87
CA GLU A 33 -5.21 0.20 -6.57
C GLU A 33 -4.05 -0.18 -5.67
N GLU A 34 -3.76 -1.48 -5.55
CA GLU A 34 -2.61 -1.99 -4.79
C GLU A 34 -1.28 -1.48 -5.34
N TYR A 35 -1.14 -1.44 -6.67
CA TYR A 35 0.06 -0.88 -7.31
C TYR A 35 0.25 0.61 -6.97
N VAL A 36 -0.80 1.42 -7.10
CA VAL A 36 -0.76 2.85 -6.77
C VAL A 36 -0.48 3.04 -5.28
N ARG A 37 -1.13 2.27 -4.41
CA ARG A 37 -0.93 2.32 -2.95
C ARG A 37 0.53 2.01 -2.59
N LYS A 38 1.11 0.94 -3.15
CA LYS A 38 2.51 0.58 -2.94
C LYS A 38 3.47 1.66 -3.43
N ARG A 39 3.19 2.29 -4.58
CA ARG A 39 4.00 3.41 -5.09
C ARG A 39 3.91 4.66 -4.21
N ARG A 40 2.71 5.00 -3.71
CA ARG A 40 2.53 6.11 -2.76
C ARG A 40 3.24 5.84 -1.43
N ALA A 41 3.11 4.63 -0.89
CA ALA A 41 3.83 4.22 0.31
C ALA A 41 5.35 4.28 0.11
N ARG A 42 5.86 3.86 -1.06
CA ARG A 42 7.28 4.00 -1.39
C ARG A 42 7.74 5.45 -1.42
N LYS A 43 6.91 6.37 -1.93
CA LYS A 43 7.20 7.81 -1.86
C LYS A 43 7.27 8.35 -0.43
N LEU A 44 6.60 7.74 0.56
CA LEU A 44 6.77 8.13 1.96
C LEU A 44 8.20 7.88 2.46
N MET A 45 8.90 6.87 1.93
CA MET A 45 10.32 6.68 2.23
C MET A 45 11.18 7.83 1.69
N ASP A 46 10.77 8.49 0.60
CA ASP A 46 11.48 9.67 0.09
C ASP A 46 11.39 10.88 1.04
N TRP A 47 10.47 10.86 2.01
CA TRP A 47 10.31 11.87 3.06
C TRP A 47 11.11 11.56 4.33
N GLU A 48 11.84 10.44 4.37
CA GLU A 48 12.74 10.10 5.48
C GLU A 48 13.75 11.24 5.69
N GLY A 49 13.80 11.77 6.92
CA GLY A 49 14.66 12.89 7.28
C GLY A 49 14.27 14.26 6.72
N LYS A 50 13.18 14.38 5.94
CA LYS A 50 12.68 15.65 5.38
C LYS A 50 11.46 16.22 6.11
N VAL A 51 10.86 15.42 6.99
CA VAL A 51 9.71 15.85 7.79
C VAL A 51 10.23 16.33 9.13
N ASP A 52 9.95 17.59 9.46
CA ASP A 52 10.16 18.10 10.81
C ASP A 52 9.06 17.53 11.72
N LEU A 53 9.48 16.76 12.72
CA LEU A 53 8.56 16.16 13.67
C LEU A 53 8.25 17.20 14.73
N ALA A 54 6.96 17.49 14.94
CA ALA A 54 6.50 18.45 15.95
C ALA A 54 6.84 18.04 17.42
N PHE A 55 7.50 16.90 17.61
CA PHE A 55 7.85 16.33 18.90
C PHE A 55 9.34 16.02 18.95
N SER A 56 9.97 16.26 20.10
CA SER A 56 11.32 15.80 20.37
C SER A 56 11.35 14.27 20.52
N LEU A 57 12.55 13.69 20.38
CA LEU A 57 12.75 12.26 20.60
C LEU A 57 12.29 11.81 21.99
N GLU A 58 12.52 12.64 23.01
CA GLU A 58 12.15 12.35 24.39
C GLU A 58 10.63 12.28 24.58
N GLU A 59 9.89 13.21 23.96
CA GLU A 59 8.42 13.24 23.97
C GLU A 59 7.83 11.99 23.30
N LEU A 60 8.41 11.57 22.17
CA LEU A 60 8.01 10.35 21.45
C LEU A 60 8.26 9.08 22.28
N LEU A 61 9.40 9.01 22.96
CA LEU A 61 9.74 7.88 23.83
C LEU A 61 8.83 7.81 25.07
N ARG A 62 8.44 8.97 25.61
CA ARG A 62 7.47 9.03 26.72
C ARG A 62 6.12 8.48 26.31
N ARG A 63 5.56 8.96 25.20
CA ARG A 63 4.26 8.48 24.68
C ARG A 63 4.24 6.98 24.41
N ARG A 64 5.32 6.42 23.85
CA ARG A 64 5.42 4.98 23.61
C ARG A 64 5.32 4.14 24.89
N ARG A 65 5.85 4.64 26.01
CA ARG A 65 5.74 3.95 27.31
C ARG A 65 4.33 4.00 27.88
N ASP A 66 3.61 5.09 27.62
CA ASP A 66 2.24 5.30 28.10
C ASP A 66 1.21 4.51 27.25
N ASP A 67 1.46 4.34 25.94
CA ASP A 67 0.53 3.71 24.98
C ASP A 67 0.57 2.17 24.95
N VAL A 68 1.61 1.53 25.50
CA VAL A 68 1.74 0.06 25.53
C VAL A 68 1.65 -0.43 26.98
N PRO A 69 0.48 -0.96 27.41
CA PRO A 69 0.35 -1.61 28.71
C PRO A 69 1.25 -2.85 28.70
N HIS A 70 2.15 -2.95 29.67
CA HIS A 70 2.96 -4.13 29.91
C HIS A 70 2.11 -5.20 30.59
#